data_AF-A0AA88SC63-F1
#
_entry.id   AF-A0AA88SC63-F1
#
_cell.length_a   1.000
_cell.length_b   1.000
_cell.length_c   1.000
_cell.angle_alpha   90.00
_cell.angle_beta   90.00
_cell.angle_gamma   90.00
#
_symmetry.space_group_name_H-M   'P 1'
#
loop_
_entity.id
_entity.type
_entity.pdbx_description
1 polymer ?
#
loop_
_entity_poly.entity_id
_entity_poly.type
_entity_poly.pdbx_seq_one_letter_code
_entity_poly.pdbx_strand_id
1 'polypeptide(L)'
;MEKLFKIYVYEEGQLPMFHNGPCKSIYSSEGRFMHEMEKGNFFRTRDPDEALVYFLPFSVVEMVRYLYVPGAHEYHAVGRAVSDYIDTIAGTHPFWNQSLGRDHFMLSCHDWGPHTTSYVPLLFNNSIRVLCNANTSEGFNPSKDVPLPEINLKTGEITGLVGGPSPSRRSILAFFAGRLHGHIRQLLLDQWKGKDQDMQVYDSLPNGLSYNAKLKNSRFCLCPSGYEVASPRVVEAIYAECIPVLISDGYVPPFSDVLNWKAFSVVVQVKDIPNIKKILMGVSQNQYLRMHRRLKRVQRHFVMDGAPKRFDIFHMVVHSIWLRRLNVRVQH
;
A
#
# COMPACT_ATOMS: atom_id res chain seq x y z
N MET A 1 6.38 -22.41 -2.61
CA MET A 1 6.55 -21.02 -3.07
C MET A 1 8.04 -20.63 -3.02
N GLU A 2 8.66 -20.41 -1.86
CA GLU A 2 10.05 -19.89 -1.73
C GLU A 2 11.15 -20.60 -2.55
N LYS A 3 11.03 -21.92 -2.82
CA LYS A 3 11.99 -22.67 -3.65
C LYS A 3 11.68 -22.68 -5.15
N LEU A 4 10.42 -22.46 -5.52
CA LEU A 4 9.90 -22.66 -6.88
C LEU A 4 9.57 -21.34 -7.58
N PHE A 5 9.19 -20.32 -6.82
CA PHE A 5 8.74 -19.07 -7.41
C PHE A 5 9.94 -18.26 -7.89
N LYS A 6 9.97 -18.01 -9.20
CA LYS A 6 11.00 -17.25 -9.87
C LYS A 6 10.37 -16.07 -10.59
N ILE A 7 11.01 -14.92 -10.47
CA ILE A 7 10.60 -13.66 -11.07
C ILE A 7 11.68 -13.23 -12.04
N TYR A 8 11.36 -13.12 -13.32
CA TYR A 8 12.24 -12.46 -14.27
C TYR A 8 12.00 -10.95 -14.20
N VAL A 9 13.05 -10.14 -14.23
CA VAL A 9 12.95 -8.68 -14.29
C VAL A 9 13.42 -8.26 -15.67
N TYR A 10 12.54 -7.62 -16.45
CA TYR A 10 12.95 -7.06 -17.74
C TYR A 10 14.04 -6.02 -17.55
N GLU A 11 15.06 -6.03 -18.39
CA GLU A 11 16.23 -5.14 -18.30
C GLU A 11 16.05 -3.83 -19.11
N GLU A 12 14.98 -3.75 -19.91
CA GLU A 12 14.64 -2.58 -20.70
C GLU A 12 14.18 -1.40 -19.83
N GLY A 13 14.50 -0.20 -20.30
CA GLY A 13 14.15 1.06 -19.64
C GLY A 13 15.39 1.81 -19.16
N GLN A 14 15.23 3.10 -18.86
CA GLN A 14 16.32 3.96 -18.41
C GLN A 14 16.06 4.51 -17.01
N LEU A 15 17.12 4.53 -16.20
CA LEU A 15 17.11 5.23 -14.92
C LEU A 15 16.81 6.74 -15.15
N PRO A 16 16.09 7.40 -14.24
CA PRO A 16 15.54 6.87 -12.99
C PRO A 16 14.10 6.33 -13.11
N MET A 17 13.46 6.41 -14.27
CA MET A 17 12.05 6.02 -14.46
C MET A 17 11.83 4.50 -14.40
N PHE A 18 12.87 3.73 -14.68
CA PHE A 18 12.88 2.26 -14.63
C PHE A 18 13.96 1.79 -13.66
N HIS A 19 13.79 0.59 -13.09
CA HIS A 19 14.75 -0.06 -12.18
C HIS A 19 15.10 0.73 -10.90
N ASN A 20 14.35 1.78 -10.62
CA ASN A 20 14.55 2.62 -9.45
C ASN A 20 13.22 3.18 -8.97
N GLY A 21 13.17 3.52 -7.68
CA GLY A 21 12.02 4.18 -7.08
C GLY A 21 12.40 4.78 -5.74
N PRO A 22 11.55 5.66 -5.19
CA PRO A 22 11.86 6.32 -3.93
C PRO A 22 11.82 5.33 -2.76
N CYS A 23 12.93 5.21 -2.02
CA CYS A 23 13.01 4.40 -0.79
C CYS A 23 12.63 5.18 0.48
N LYS A 24 12.09 6.40 0.32
CA LYS A 24 11.68 7.33 1.39
C LYS A 24 10.31 7.92 1.07
N SER A 25 9.72 8.63 2.03
CA SER A 25 8.36 9.20 1.93
C SER A 25 7.28 8.10 1.87
N ILE A 26 6.05 8.49 1.56
CA ILE A 26 4.86 7.64 1.42
C ILE A 26 4.99 6.58 0.31
N TYR A 27 5.89 6.82 -0.65
CA TYR A 27 6.17 5.90 -1.75
C TYR A 27 7.25 4.87 -1.44
N SER A 28 7.73 4.81 -0.21
CA SER A 28 8.92 4.00 0.14
C SER A 28 8.76 2.51 -0.16
N SER A 29 7.56 1.96 -0.04
CA SER A 29 7.28 0.55 -0.34
C SER A 29 7.57 0.20 -1.81
N GLU A 30 7.35 1.13 -2.74
CA GLU A 30 7.64 0.94 -4.16
C GLU A 30 9.14 0.82 -4.40
N GLY A 31 9.90 1.85 -4.01
CA GLY A 31 11.34 1.86 -4.21
C GLY A 31 12.05 0.72 -3.47
N ARG A 32 11.60 0.39 -2.26
CA ARG A 32 12.18 -0.72 -1.51
C ARG A 32 11.94 -2.08 -2.16
N PHE A 33 10.77 -2.34 -2.71
CA PHE A 33 10.52 -3.58 -3.45
C PHE A 33 11.41 -3.68 -4.69
N MET A 34 11.46 -2.61 -5.49
CA MET A 34 12.32 -2.54 -6.69
C MET A 34 13.78 -2.76 -6.34
N HIS A 35 14.29 -2.10 -5.29
CA HIS A 35 15.67 -2.26 -4.82
C HIS A 35 16.03 -3.71 -4.45
N GLU A 36 15.12 -4.42 -3.78
CA GLU A 36 15.36 -5.83 -3.42
C GLU A 36 15.29 -6.77 -4.64
N MET A 37 14.44 -6.47 -5.62
CA MET A 37 14.46 -7.16 -6.91
C MET A 37 15.77 -6.89 -7.67
N GLU A 38 16.27 -5.65 -7.66
CA GLU A 38 17.51 -5.29 -8.35
C GLU A 38 18.76 -5.94 -7.76
N LYS A 39 18.81 -6.11 -6.44
CA LYS A 39 19.90 -6.87 -5.80
C LYS A 39 19.96 -8.33 -6.26
N GLY A 40 18.82 -8.93 -6.64
CA GLY A 40 18.74 -10.30 -7.14
C GLY A 40 18.93 -11.42 -6.10
N ASN A 41 18.86 -11.10 -4.81
CA ASN A 41 19.12 -12.07 -3.73
C ASN A 41 17.96 -13.05 -3.48
N PHE A 42 16.72 -12.64 -3.77
CA PHE A 42 15.51 -13.40 -3.44
C PHE A 42 14.56 -13.41 -4.64
N PHE A 43 14.08 -14.61 -5.03
CA PHE A 43 13.12 -14.86 -6.11
C PHE A 43 13.52 -14.45 -7.53
N ARG A 44 14.45 -13.50 -7.74
CA ARG A 44 14.91 -13.12 -9.08
C ARG A 44 15.57 -14.30 -9.80
N THR A 45 15.27 -14.46 -11.08
CA THR A 45 16.03 -15.27 -12.03
C THR A 45 16.54 -14.39 -13.17
N ARG A 46 17.63 -14.81 -13.81
CA ARG A 46 18.13 -14.23 -15.06
C ARG A 46 17.73 -15.06 -16.28
N ASP A 47 17.22 -16.26 -16.05
CA ASP A 47 16.69 -17.12 -17.11
C ASP A 47 15.16 -16.90 -17.18
N PRO A 48 14.65 -16.29 -18.27
CA PRO A 48 13.23 -16.04 -18.40
C PRO A 48 12.40 -17.33 -18.56
N ASP A 49 12.99 -18.46 -18.94
CA ASP A 49 12.30 -19.74 -19.07
C ASP A 49 12.08 -20.43 -17.71
N GLU A 50 12.87 -20.08 -16.69
CA GLU A 50 12.62 -20.51 -15.30
C GLU A 50 11.54 -19.68 -14.59
N ALA A 51 11.15 -18.54 -15.18
CA ALA A 51 10.28 -17.58 -14.53
C ALA A 51 8.81 -18.03 -14.50
N LEU A 52 8.14 -17.76 -13.38
CA LEU A 52 6.69 -17.97 -13.25
C LEU A 52 5.91 -16.66 -13.39
N VAL A 53 6.58 -15.52 -13.19
CA VAL A 53 6.06 -14.18 -13.47
C VAL A 53 7.19 -13.27 -13.97
N TYR A 54 6.78 -12.23 -14.68
CA TYR A 54 7.68 -11.24 -15.27
C TYR A 54 7.39 -9.86 -14.66
N PHE A 55 8.40 -9.24 -14.06
CA PHE A 55 8.30 -7.90 -13.47
C PHE A 55 8.58 -6.82 -14.52
N LEU A 56 7.69 -5.83 -14.58
CA LEU A 56 7.83 -4.61 -15.36
C LEU A 56 8.35 -3.49 -14.44
N PRO A 57 9.66 -3.21 -14.39
CA PRO A 57 10.28 -2.38 -13.36
C PRO A 57 10.16 -0.87 -13.64
N PHE A 58 9.01 -0.38 -14.12
CA PHE A 58 8.78 1.06 -14.22
C PHE A 58 8.23 1.63 -12.92
N SER A 59 8.73 2.80 -12.52
CA SER A 59 8.23 3.56 -11.37
C SER A 59 7.31 4.67 -11.84
N VAL A 60 6.02 4.54 -11.53
CA VAL A 60 5.05 5.62 -11.79
C VAL A 60 5.45 6.88 -11.01
N VAL A 61 6.02 6.74 -9.81
CA VAL A 61 6.45 7.89 -9.02
C VAL A 61 7.57 8.66 -9.70
N GLU A 62 8.60 7.98 -10.20
CA GLU A 62 9.68 8.65 -10.94
C GLU A 62 9.16 9.16 -12.29
N MET A 63 8.33 8.42 -13.02
CA MET A 63 7.71 8.93 -14.24
C MET A 63 6.93 10.23 -14.01
N VAL A 64 6.13 10.33 -12.93
CA VAL A 64 5.46 11.57 -12.58
C VAL A 64 6.47 12.68 -12.30
N ARG A 65 7.54 12.41 -11.54
CA ARG A 65 8.56 13.44 -11.25
C ARG A 65 9.26 14.00 -12.47
N TYR A 66 9.50 13.17 -13.49
CA TYR A 66 10.31 13.53 -14.65
C TYR A 66 9.49 13.91 -15.88
N LEU A 67 8.27 13.39 -16.03
CA LEU A 67 7.43 13.61 -17.22
C LEU A 67 6.26 14.57 -16.97
N TYR A 68 5.80 14.72 -15.71
CA TYR A 68 4.67 15.60 -15.43
C TYR A 68 5.11 17.06 -15.30
N VAL A 69 4.43 17.94 -16.04
CA VAL A 69 4.60 19.40 -15.92
C VAL A 69 3.45 19.97 -15.10
N PRO A 70 3.70 20.55 -13.91
CA PRO A 70 2.65 21.11 -13.07
C PRO A 70 1.83 22.18 -13.79
N GLY A 71 0.50 22.06 -13.74
CA GLY A 71 -0.42 22.99 -14.39
C GLY A 71 -0.67 22.69 -15.87
N ALA A 72 0.13 21.83 -16.50
CA ALA A 72 -0.24 21.24 -17.78
C ALA A 72 -1.40 20.26 -17.55
N HIS A 73 -2.39 20.27 -18.46
CA HIS A 73 -3.44 19.24 -18.48
C HIS A 73 -2.92 17.91 -19.05
N GLU A 74 -1.61 17.78 -19.26
CA GLU A 74 -0.99 16.63 -19.90
C GLU A 74 -0.44 15.63 -18.88
N TYR A 75 -1.34 14.80 -18.36
CA TYR A 75 -1.00 13.58 -17.62
C TYR A 75 -0.70 12.39 -18.56
N HIS A 76 -0.91 12.57 -19.87
CA HIS A 76 -0.75 11.54 -20.89
C HIS A 76 0.70 11.09 -21.09
N ALA A 77 1.69 11.93 -20.77
CA ALA A 77 3.11 11.60 -20.97
C ALA A 77 3.53 10.33 -20.20
N VAL A 78 3.04 10.17 -18.97
CA VAL A 78 3.29 8.97 -18.15
C VAL A 78 2.64 7.73 -18.78
N GLY A 79 1.40 7.86 -19.25
CA GLY A 79 0.69 6.76 -19.91
C GLY A 79 1.33 6.33 -21.24
N ARG A 80 1.78 7.30 -22.06
CA ARG A 80 2.50 7.03 -23.31
C ARG A 80 3.83 6.33 -23.06
N ALA A 81 4.61 6.79 -22.07
CA ALA A 81 5.87 6.15 -21.70
C ALA A 81 5.67 4.67 -21.30
N VAL A 82 4.57 4.36 -20.60
CA VAL A 82 4.22 2.95 -20.29
C VAL A 82 3.76 2.19 -21.53
N SER A 83 2.99 2.82 -22.43
CA SER A 83 2.60 2.19 -23.71
C SER A 83 3.83 1.81 -24.55
N ASP A 84 4.71 2.78 -24.79
CA ASP A 84 5.94 2.59 -25.58
C ASP A 84 6.84 1.51 -24.96
N TYR A 85 6.91 1.47 -23.62
CA TYR A 85 7.64 0.44 -22.90
C TYR A 85 7.05 -0.95 -23.14
N ILE A 86 5.73 -1.11 -23.00
CA ILE A 86 5.07 -2.39 -23.24
C ILE A 86 5.21 -2.83 -24.70
N ASP A 87 5.11 -1.90 -25.66
CA ASP A 87 5.33 -2.21 -27.08
C ASP A 87 6.77 -2.71 -27.32
N THR A 88 7.75 -2.11 -26.64
CA THR A 88 9.15 -2.57 -26.68
C THR A 88 9.29 -3.98 -26.11
N ILE A 89 8.70 -4.25 -24.94
CA ILE A 89 8.72 -5.59 -24.33
C ILE A 89 8.05 -6.62 -25.23
N ALA A 90 6.87 -6.29 -25.77
CA ALA A 90 6.09 -7.18 -26.63
C ALA A 90 6.78 -7.46 -27.98
N GLY A 91 7.54 -6.50 -28.52
CA GLY A 91 8.29 -6.67 -29.76
C GLY A 91 9.63 -7.40 -29.57
N THR A 92 10.21 -7.34 -28.37
CA THR A 92 11.54 -7.90 -28.07
C THR A 92 11.46 -9.30 -27.48
N HIS A 93 10.46 -9.56 -26.62
CA HIS A 93 10.34 -10.81 -25.86
C HIS A 93 9.05 -11.55 -26.19
N PRO A 94 9.07 -12.89 -26.30
CA PRO A 94 7.88 -13.66 -26.63
C PRO A 94 6.85 -13.72 -25.49
N PHE A 95 7.30 -13.62 -24.23
CA PHE A 95 6.52 -13.94 -23.04
C PHE A 95 5.28 -13.05 -22.83
N TRP A 96 5.38 -11.75 -23.14
CA TRP A 96 4.22 -10.84 -23.07
C TRP A 96 3.08 -11.30 -23.98
N ASN A 97 3.40 -11.65 -25.23
CA ASN A 97 2.41 -12.06 -26.22
C ASN A 97 1.86 -13.46 -25.95
N GLN A 98 2.68 -14.38 -25.39
CA GLN A 98 2.24 -15.72 -25.02
C GLN A 98 1.15 -15.70 -23.95
N SER A 99 1.31 -14.88 -22.91
CA SER A 99 0.35 -14.79 -21.81
C SER A 99 -0.68 -13.68 -21.98
N LEU A 100 -0.53 -12.81 -22.99
CA LEU A 100 -1.24 -11.54 -23.12
C LEU A 100 -1.12 -10.68 -21.85
N GLY A 101 0.07 -10.66 -21.27
CA GLY A 101 0.42 -9.94 -20.05
C GLY A 101 -0.07 -10.57 -18.74
N ARG A 102 -0.65 -11.78 -18.75
CA ARG A 102 -1.31 -12.39 -17.57
C ARG A 102 -0.37 -12.83 -16.46
N ASP A 103 0.87 -13.16 -16.79
CA ASP A 103 1.94 -13.49 -15.84
C ASP A 103 2.91 -12.33 -15.64
N HIS A 104 2.57 -11.14 -16.16
CA HIS A 104 3.29 -9.91 -15.93
C HIS A 104 2.73 -9.18 -14.73
N PHE A 105 3.62 -8.51 -14.00
CA PHE A 105 3.20 -7.62 -12.93
C PHE A 105 3.95 -6.31 -12.94
N MET A 106 3.28 -5.27 -12.47
CA MET A 106 3.84 -3.97 -12.16
C MET A 106 3.53 -3.62 -10.71
N LEU A 107 4.26 -2.65 -10.17
CA LEU A 107 4.05 -2.16 -8.82
C LEU A 107 4.02 -0.64 -8.80
N SER A 108 3.08 -0.04 -8.06
CA SER A 108 3.03 1.40 -7.85
C SER A 108 2.39 1.80 -6.52
N CYS A 109 2.98 2.80 -5.87
CA CYS A 109 2.37 3.49 -4.73
C CYS A 109 1.84 4.90 -5.04
N HIS A 110 2.00 5.38 -6.25
CA HIS A 110 1.36 6.63 -6.67
C HIS A 110 -0.14 6.40 -6.90
N ASP A 111 -0.96 7.39 -6.58
CA ASP A 111 -2.40 7.39 -6.88
C ASP A 111 -2.71 7.30 -8.39
N TRP A 112 -1.74 7.62 -9.25
CA TRP A 112 -1.86 7.53 -10.71
C TRP A 112 -1.59 6.12 -11.25
N GLY A 113 -1.20 5.16 -10.41
CA GLY A 113 -0.96 3.77 -10.83
C GLY A 113 -2.12 3.16 -11.62
N PRO A 114 -3.37 3.17 -11.10
CA PRO A 114 -4.54 2.67 -11.82
C PRO A 114 -4.72 3.31 -13.20
N HIS A 115 -4.70 4.65 -13.26
CA HIS A 115 -4.88 5.41 -14.50
C HIS A 115 -3.71 5.20 -15.48
N THR A 116 -2.48 5.10 -15.01
CA THR A 116 -1.32 4.83 -15.87
C THR A 116 -1.46 3.48 -16.57
N THR A 117 -1.93 2.46 -15.84
CA THR A 117 -2.13 1.14 -16.44
C THR A 117 -3.25 1.09 -17.49
N SER A 118 -4.20 2.03 -17.47
CA SER A 118 -5.34 2.00 -18.42
C SER A 118 -4.98 2.38 -19.85
N TYR A 119 -3.78 2.93 -20.09
CA TYR A 119 -3.28 3.23 -21.44
C TYR A 119 -2.99 1.96 -22.24
N VAL A 120 -2.73 0.85 -21.56
CA VAL A 120 -2.47 -0.45 -22.18
C VAL A 120 -3.56 -1.43 -21.72
N PRO A 121 -4.56 -1.74 -22.56
CA PRO A 121 -5.71 -2.56 -22.15
C PRO A 121 -5.33 -3.92 -21.54
N LEU A 122 -4.27 -4.58 -22.05
CA LEU A 122 -3.79 -5.85 -21.50
C LEU A 122 -3.12 -5.67 -20.13
N LEU A 123 -2.36 -4.59 -19.92
CA LEU A 123 -1.77 -4.27 -18.61
C LEU A 123 -2.86 -4.01 -17.56
N PHE A 124 -3.92 -3.27 -17.94
CA PHE A 124 -5.03 -2.97 -17.05
C PHE A 124 -5.84 -4.22 -16.69
N ASN A 125 -6.26 -4.99 -17.71
CA ASN A 125 -7.24 -6.06 -17.57
C ASN A 125 -6.63 -7.42 -17.22
N ASN A 126 -5.42 -7.73 -17.69
CA ASN A 126 -4.82 -9.06 -17.58
C ASN A 126 -3.69 -9.13 -16.56
N SER A 127 -2.78 -8.15 -16.55
CA SER A 127 -1.60 -8.19 -15.70
C SER A 127 -1.92 -8.02 -14.22
N ILE A 128 -1.05 -8.54 -13.37
CA ILE A 128 -1.14 -8.40 -11.92
C ILE A 128 -0.67 -6.98 -11.57
N ARG A 129 -1.56 -6.12 -11.10
CA ARG A 129 -1.17 -4.77 -10.65
C ARG A 129 -1.02 -4.76 -9.14
N VAL A 130 0.17 -4.41 -8.67
CA VAL A 130 0.47 -4.28 -7.25
C VAL A 130 0.36 -2.80 -6.86
N LEU A 131 -0.72 -2.40 -6.21
CA LEU A 131 -1.09 -0.99 -6.07
C LEU A 131 -1.26 -0.59 -4.61
N CYS A 132 -0.69 0.55 -4.19
CA CYS A 132 -1.08 1.16 -2.91
C CYS A 132 -2.55 1.62 -2.97
N ASN A 133 -2.97 2.29 -4.05
CA ASN A 133 -4.35 2.71 -4.29
C ASN A 133 -5.24 1.52 -4.68
N ALA A 134 -5.55 0.66 -3.72
CA ALA A 134 -6.35 -0.56 -3.90
C ALA A 134 -7.86 -0.28 -3.79
N ASN A 135 -8.38 0.58 -4.68
CA ASN A 135 -9.79 1.00 -4.69
C ASN A 135 -10.61 0.23 -5.73
N THR A 136 -11.59 -0.56 -5.30
CA THR A 136 -12.46 -1.32 -6.22
C THR A 136 -13.33 -0.45 -7.11
N SER A 137 -13.64 0.79 -6.72
CA SER A 137 -14.40 1.71 -7.59
C SER A 137 -13.56 2.34 -8.70
N GLU A 138 -12.23 2.25 -8.63
CA GLU A 138 -11.28 2.77 -9.63
C GLU A 138 -10.66 1.63 -10.46
N GLY A 139 -11.35 0.48 -10.50
CA GLY A 139 -10.96 -0.66 -11.32
C GLY A 139 -9.97 -1.61 -10.67
N PHE A 140 -9.63 -1.46 -9.38
CA PHE A 140 -8.87 -2.48 -8.65
C PHE A 140 -9.70 -3.76 -8.53
N ASN A 141 -9.15 -4.89 -8.95
CA ASN A 141 -9.80 -6.19 -8.91
C ASN A 141 -9.07 -7.13 -7.93
N PRO A 142 -9.62 -7.42 -6.74
CA PRO A 142 -8.97 -8.28 -5.74
C PRO A 142 -8.65 -9.71 -6.22
N SER A 143 -9.31 -10.21 -7.26
CA SER A 143 -9.01 -11.54 -7.81
C SER A 143 -7.72 -11.59 -8.65
N LYS A 144 -7.27 -10.42 -9.14
CA LYS A 144 -6.14 -10.23 -10.06
C LYS A 144 -5.03 -9.36 -9.48
N ASP A 145 -5.41 -8.26 -8.85
CA ASP A 145 -4.51 -7.23 -8.33
C ASP A 145 -4.09 -7.52 -6.88
N VAL A 146 -3.02 -6.86 -6.44
CA VAL A 146 -2.43 -7.02 -5.11
C VAL A 146 -2.42 -5.68 -4.37
N PRO A 147 -3.03 -5.58 -3.18
CA PRO A 147 -2.96 -4.37 -2.38
C PRO A 147 -1.59 -4.25 -1.70
N LEU A 148 -0.88 -3.17 -2.00
CA LEU A 148 0.45 -2.86 -1.44
C LEU A 148 0.31 -1.95 -0.21
N PRO A 149 0.97 -2.25 0.92
CA PRO A 149 0.98 -1.33 2.05
C PRO A 149 1.76 -0.05 1.73
N GLU A 150 1.12 1.10 1.93
CA GLU A 150 1.77 2.40 1.85
C GLU A 150 2.56 2.66 3.14
N ILE A 151 3.89 2.76 3.04
CA ILE A 151 4.76 3.02 4.19
C ILE A 151 5.39 4.39 4.01
N ASN A 152 5.26 5.24 5.02
CA ASN A 152 5.92 6.53 5.09
C ASN A 152 7.25 6.45 5.85
N LEU A 153 8.36 6.25 5.14
CA LEU A 153 9.70 6.27 5.74
C LEU A 153 10.34 7.65 5.59
N LYS A 154 10.31 8.46 6.65
CA LYS A 154 10.87 9.83 6.63
C LYS A 154 12.40 9.83 6.46
N THR A 155 13.10 9.01 7.23
CA THR A 155 14.56 8.88 7.18
C THR A 155 15.04 7.73 6.30
N GLY A 156 14.11 6.86 5.89
CA GLY A 156 14.41 5.56 5.29
C GLY A 156 14.48 4.43 6.32
N GLU A 157 14.54 4.72 7.62
CA GLU A 157 14.60 3.68 8.66
C GLU A 157 13.27 3.51 9.39
N ILE A 158 13.04 2.29 9.91
CA ILE A 158 11.90 1.98 10.78
C ILE A 158 12.18 2.23 12.27
N THR A 159 13.43 2.57 12.61
CA THR A 159 13.91 2.74 14.00
C THR A 159 13.02 3.71 14.77
N GLY A 160 12.48 3.25 15.91
CA GLY A 160 11.61 4.07 16.78
C GLY A 160 10.15 4.22 16.33
N LEU A 161 9.77 3.74 15.13
CA LEU A 161 8.39 3.77 14.66
C LEU A 161 7.53 2.69 15.34
N VAL A 162 8.11 1.51 15.56
CA VAL A 162 7.39 0.33 16.09
C VAL A 162 7.29 0.36 17.61
N GLY A 163 6.14 -0.06 18.12
CA GLY A 163 5.85 -0.24 19.54
C GLY A 163 5.04 0.90 20.14
N GLY A 164 4.65 0.73 21.39
CA GLY A 164 3.87 1.69 22.13
C GLY A 164 3.73 1.29 23.60
N PRO A 165 3.11 2.15 24.43
CA PRO A 165 2.79 1.82 25.80
C PRO A 165 1.77 0.67 25.86
N SER A 166 1.69 0.02 27.02
CA SER A 166 0.70 -1.03 27.27
C SER A 166 -0.72 -0.50 27.06
N PRO A 167 -1.68 -1.37 26.69
CA PRO A 167 -3.08 -0.98 26.47
C PRO A 167 -3.69 -0.14 27.61
N SER A 168 -3.30 -0.40 28.86
CA SER A 168 -3.78 0.32 30.06
C SER A 168 -3.27 1.75 30.21
N ARG A 169 -2.19 2.12 29.53
CA ARG A 169 -1.55 3.45 29.61
C ARG A 169 -1.96 4.36 28.45
N ARG A 170 -2.84 3.90 27.55
CA ARG A 170 -3.35 4.65 26.41
C ARG A 170 -4.59 5.44 26.83
N SER A 171 -4.41 6.73 27.07
CA SER A 171 -5.46 7.62 27.58
C SER A 171 -6.38 8.19 26.50
N ILE A 172 -5.98 8.17 25.22
CA ILE A 172 -6.76 8.74 24.12
C ILE A 172 -7.65 7.64 23.51
N LEU A 173 -8.95 7.89 23.37
CA LEU A 173 -9.85 6.92 22.74
C LEU A 173 -9.51 6.78 21.25
N ALA A 174 -9.59 7.88 20.50
CA ALA A 174 -9.27 7.89 19.08
C ALA A 174 -8.46 9.11 18.68
N PHE A 175 -7.59 8.93 17.68
CA PHE A 175 -6.75 10.01 17.16
C PHE A 175 -6.72 10.05 15.64
N PHE A 176 -6.71 11.28 15.11
CA PHE A 176 -6.42 11.61 13.73
C PHE A 176 -5.67 12.94 13.64
N ALA A 177 -4.67 13.01 12.78
CA ALA A 177 -4.11 14.28 12.31
C ALA A 177 -3.80 14.21 10.81
N GLY A 178 -4.31 15.16 10.04
CA GLY A 178 -4.08 15.19 8.59
C GLY A 178 -4.77 16.32 7.88
N ARG A 179 -4.09 16.84 6.84
CA ARG A 179 -4.63 17.90 5.98
C ARG A 179 -5.96 17.50 5.33
N LEU A 180 -6.73 18.52 4.98
CA LEU A 180 -7.93 18.37 4.19
C LEU A 180 -7.58 17.80 2.81
N HIS A 181 -7.98 16.56 2.57
CA HIS A 181 -7.61 15.80 1.38
C HIS A 181 -8.68 14.75 1.13
N GLY A 182 -9.53 14.96 0.13
CA GLY A 182 -10.71 14.12 -0.13
C GLY A 182 -11.91 14.40 0.79
N HIS A 183 -13.08 13.98 0.31
CA HIS A 183 -14.37 14.25 0.95
C HIS A 183 -14.52 13.61 2.34
N ILE A 184 -14.01 12.39 2.53
CA ILE A 184 -14.14 11.66 3.80
C ILE A 184 -13.37 12.35 4.94
N ARG A 185 -12.20 12.96 4.66
CA ARG A 185 -11.47 13.76 5.64
C ARG A 185 -12.22 15.05 5.99
N GLN A 186 -12.86 15.70 5.02
CA GLN A 186 -13.74 16.86 5.27
C GLN A 186 -14.84 16.48 6.26
N LEU A 187 -15.58 15.40 5.98
CA LEU A 187 -16.63 14.91 6.87
C LEU A 187 -16.09 14.60 8.27
N LEU A 188 -14.95 13.92 8.38
CA LEU A 188 -14.36 13.60 9.69
C LEU A 188 -13.98 14.86 10.48
N LEU A 189 -13.33 15.82 9.83
CA LEU A 189 -12.91 17.08 10.43
C LEU A 189 -14.13 17.90 10.87
N ASP A 190 -15.12 18.06 9.99
CA ASP A 190 -16.35 18.79 10.30
C ASP A 190 -17.12 18.18 11.46
N GLN A 191 -17.09 16.85 11.59
CA GLN A 191 -17.80 16.16 12.66
C GLN A 191 -17.05 16.18 14.00
N TRP A 192 -15.72 16.00 14.02
CA TRP A 192 -15.00 15.70 15.27
C TRP A 192 -13.91 16.70 15.66
N LYS A 193 -13.42 17.56 14.75
CA LYS A 193 -12.31 18.49 15.06
C LYS A 193 -12.69 19.42 16.22
N GLY A 194 -11.94 19.31 17.32
CA GLY A 194 -12.11 20.16 18.51
C GLY A 194 -13.42 19.98 19.27
N LYS A 195 -14.20 18.92 19.00
CA LYS A 195 -15.53 18.74 19.62
C LYS A 195 -15.56 17.82 20.83
N ASP A 196 -14.54 17.00 21.04
CA ASP A 196 -14.52 15.99 22.12
C ASP A 196 -13.08 15.71 22.56
N GLN A 197 -12.86 15.59 23.87
CA GLN A 197 -11.51 15.46 24.45
C GLN A 197 -10.90 14.05 24.25
N ASP A 198 -11.74 13.02 24.12
CA ASP A 198 -11.32 11.64 23.91
C ASP A 198 -11.09 11.33 22.41
N MET A 199 -11.75 12.11 21.53
CA MET A 199 -11.64 12.03 20.08
C MET A 199 -10.74 13.15 19.54
N GLN A 200 -9.43 12.91 19.56
CA GLN A 200 -8.44 13.91 19.19
C GLN A 200 -8.23 13.98 17.67
N VAL A 201 -9.00 14.85 17.02
CA VAL A 201 -9.02 15.04 15.56
C VAL A 201 -8.47 16.41 15.19
N TYR A 202 -7.46 16.44 14.33
CA TYR A 202 -6.77 17.65 13.87
C TYR A 202 -6.60 17.68 12.35
N ASP A 203 -6.73 18.86 11.74
CA ASP A 203 -6.32 19.14 10.36
C ASP A 203 -4.81 19.41 10.26
N SER A 204 -4.24 20.03 11.29
CA SER A 204 -2.81 20.10 11.55
C SER A 204 -2.55 19.98 13.04
N LEU A 205 -1.52 19.23 13.43
CA LEU A 205 -1.12 19.15 14.83
C LEU A 205 -0.56 20.51 15.31
N PRO A 206 -1.01 21.01 16.46
CA PRO A 206 -0.41 22.17 17.11
C PRO A 206 1.09 21.99 17.38
N ASN A 207 1.83 23.09 17.35
CA ASN A 207 3.26 23.11 17.70
C ASN A 207 3.47 22.57 19.13
N GLY A 208 4.55 21.80 19.31
CA GLY A 208 4.89 21.17 20.60
C GLY A 208 4.23 19.81 20.85
N LEU A 209 3.27 19.38 20.02
CA LEU A 209 2.69 18.05 20.10
C LEU A 209 3.39 17.06 19.17
N SER A 210 3.74 15.88 19.69
CA SER A 210 4.34 14.81 18.88
C SER A 210 3.26 13.92 18.26
N TYR A 211 3.21 13.88 16.93
CA TYR A 211 2.34 12.97 16.16
C TYR A 211 2.51 11.50 16.60
N ASN A 212 3.76 11.05 16.69
CA ASN A 212 4.09 9.68 17.10
C ASN A 212 3.64 9.41 18.54
N ALA A 213 3.78 10.37 19.45
CA ALA A 213 3.29 10.20 20.82
C ALA A 213 1.77 10.10 20.88
N LYS A 214 1.05 10.90 20.07
CA LYS A 214 -0.42 10.82 19.98
C LYS A 214 -0.90 9.49 19.42
N LEU A 215 -0.29 8.99 18.34
CA LEU A 215 -0.57 7.64 17.81
C LEU A 215 -0.35 6.56 18.89
N LYS A 216 0.81 6.56 19.54
CA LYS A 216 1.18 5.55 20.55
C LYS A 216 0.30 5.62 21.81
N ASN A 217 -0.18 6.80 22.19
CA ASN A 217 -1.07 6.97 23.35
C ASN A 217 -2.56 6.74 23.03
N SER A 218 -2.91 6.45 21.77
CA SER A 218 -4.30 6.23 21.34
C SER A 218 -4.67 4.76 21.31
N ARG A 219 -5.91 4.45 21.68
CA ARG A 219 -6.47 3.08 21.58
C ARG A 219 -6.81 2.75 20.14
N PHE A 220 -7.44 3.70 19.44
CA PHE A 220 -7.86 3.60 18.05
C PHE A 220 -7.27 4.74 17.21
N CYS A 221 -6.86 4.45 15.99
CA CYS A 221 -6.28 5.43 15.08
C CYS A 221 -7.15 5.50 13.83
N LEU A 222 -7.73 6.67 13.57
CA LEU A 222 -8.63 6.84 12.44
C LEU A 222 -7.82 6.93 11.16
N CYS A 223 -8.20 6.14 10.17
CA CYS A 223 -7.57 6.05 8.86
C CYS A 223 -8.61 6.40 7.78
N PRO A 224 -9.07 7.66 7.70
CA PRO A 224 -9.91 8.12 6.61
C PRO A 224 -9.13 8.18 5.29
N SER A 225 -9.73 7.67 4.22
CA SER A 225 -9.18 7.80 2.86
C SER A 225 -9.01 9.27 2.46
N GLY A 226 -8.03 9.49 1.58
CA GLY A 226 -7.75 10.77 0.93
C GLY A 226 -8.56 10.95 -0.36
N TYR A 227 -7.89 11.43 -1.41
CA TYR A 227 -8.41 11.31 -2.77
C TYR A 227 -8.25 9.85 -3.23
N GLU A 228 -7.13 9.26 -2.84
CA GLU A 228 -6.78 7.85 -2.84
C GLU A 228 -7.32 7.13 -1.58
N VAL A 229 -7.64 5.84 -1.73
CA VAL A 229 -8.07 5.02 -0.57
C VAL A 229 -6.91 4.58 0.32
N ALA A 230 -5.69 4.60 -0.22
CA ALA A 230 -4.47 4.30 0.53
C ALA A 230 -4.21 5.38 1.59
N SER A 231 -3.61 4.98 2.71
CA SER A 231 -3.03 5.96 3.61
C SER A 231 -1.87 5.34 4.38
N PRO A 232 -0.73 6.03 4.53
CA PRO A 232 0.37 5.54 5.35
C PRO A 232 -0.06 5.37 6.81
N ARG A 233 -1.13 6.06 7.22
CA ARG A 233 -1.73 5.98 8.56
C ARG A 233 -2.13 4.57 8.96
N VAL A 234 -2.53 3.72 8.02
CA VAL A 234 -2.88 2.33 8.32
C VAL A 234 -1.67 1.60 8.86
N VAL A 235 -0.51 1.74 8.21
CA VAL A 235 0.74 1.13 8.67
C VAL A 235 1.31 1.83 9.90
N GLU A 236 1.23 3.18 9.98
CA GLU A 236 1.64 3.93 11.17
C GLU A 236 0.84 3.52 12.42
N ALA A 237 -0.47 3.28 12.28
CA ALA A 237 -1.32 2.77 13.36
C ALA A 237 -0.90 1.35 13.79
N ILE A 238 -0.66 0.47 12.81
CA ILE A 238 -0.13 -0.87 13.07
C ILE A 238 1.19 -0.77 13.85
N TYR A 239 2.15 0.04 13.42
CA TYR A 239 3.43 0.23 14.10
C TYR A 239 3.27 0.79 15.52
N ALA A 240 2.38 1.75 15.72
CA ALA A 240 2.11 2.33 17.04
C ALA A 240 1.31 1.41 17.99
N GLU A 241 1.02 0.17 17.58
CA GLU A 241 0.11 -0.76 18.28
C GLU A 241 -1.27 -0.13 18.57
N CYS A 242 -1.70 0.81 17.71
CA CYS A 242 -2.97 1.51 17.77
C CYS A 242 -3.95 0.84 16.80
N ILE A 243 -5.14 0.43 17.26
CA ILE A 243 -6.07 -0.31 16.41
C ILE A 243 -6.51 0.57 15.23
N PRO A 244 -6.22 0.18 13.97
CA PRO A 244 -6.62 0.95 12.81
C PRO A 244 -8.15 0.97 12.69
N VAL A 245 -8.71 2.16 12.44
CA VAL A 245 -10.13 2.35 12.13
C VAL A 245 -10.21 2.80 10.67
N LEU A 246 -10.55 1.87 9.78
CA LEU A 246 -10.62 2.11 8.35
C LEU A 246 -11.94 2.85 8.03
N ILE A 247 -11.82 4.01 7.39
CA ILE A 247 -12.97 4.84 6.98
C ILE A 247 -12.78 5.17 5.51
N SER A 248 -13.34 4.34 4.64
CA SER A 248 -13.10 4.40 3.19
C SER A 248 -14.16 3.58 2.47
N ASP A 249 -14.52 3.99 1.26
CA ASP A 249 -15.32 3.19 0.34
C ASP A 249 -14.39 2.42 -0.61
N GLY A 250 -14.69 1.14 -0.86
CA GLY A 250 -13.98 0.34 -1.87
C GLY A 250 -12.52 -0.03 -1.55
N TYR A 251 -11.98 0.31 -0.36
CA TYR A 251 -10.60 -0.03 0.00
C TYR A 251 -10.43 -1.52 0.29
N VAL A 252 -9.41 -2.11 -0.33
CA VAL A 252 -8.98 -3.49 -0.06
C VAL A 252 -7.70 -3.46 0.78
N PRO A 253 -7.76 -3.82 2.08
CA PRO A 253 -6.59 -3.74 2.93
C PRO A 253 -5.47 -4.72 2.50
N PRO A 254 -4.19 -4.35 2.67
CA PRO A 254 -3.07 -5.20 2.29
C PRO A 254 -3.11 -6.58 2.93
N PHE A 255 -2.70 -7.59 2.16
CA PHE A 255 -2.62 -8.98 2.60
C PHE A 255 -3.94 -9.59 3.09
N SER A 256 -5.09 -9.07 2.64
CA SER A 256 -6.42 -9.59 3.04
C SER A 256 -6.65 -11.07 2.67
N ASP A 257 -5.86 -11.62 1.73
CA ASP A 257 -5.89 -13.06 1.41
C ASP A 257 -5.42 -13.95 2.57
N VAL A 258 -4.61 -13.41 3.48
CA VAL A 258 -3.98 -14.17 4.58
C VAL A 258 -4.22 -13.56 5.96
N LEU A 259 -4.45 -12.25 6.05
CA LEU A 259 -4.72 -11.54 7.28
C LEU A 259 -6.21 -11.27 7.44
N ASN A 260 -6.80 -11.77 8.53
CA ASN A 260 -8.16 -11.40 8.92
C ASN A 260 -8.16 -10.01 9.58
N TRP A 261 -8.35 -8.96 8.78
CA TRP A 261 -8.37 -7.57 9.26
C TRP A 261 -9.40 -7.32 10.37
N LYS A 262 -10.59 -7.95 10.31
CA LYS A 262 -11.62 -7.84 11.37
C LYS A 262 -11.12 -8.30 12.75
N ALA A 263 -10.03 -9.07 12.79
CA ALA A 263 -9.45 -9.56 14.02
C ALA A 263 -8.60 -8.51 14.76
N PHE A 264 -8.16 -7.44 14.09
CA PHE A 264 -7.24 -6.42 14.63
C PHE A 264 -7.51 -4.98 14.17
N SER A 265 -8.54 -4.73 13.37
CA SER A 265 -9.01 -3.39 12.95
C SER A 265 -10.51 -3.21 13.18
N VAL A 266 -10.97 -1.97 13.10
CA VAL A 266 -12.39 -1.60 13.01
C VAL A 266 -12.64 -1.01 11.64
N VAL A 267 -13.79 -1.31 11.03
CA VAL A 267 -14.24 -0.67 9.78
C VAL A 267 -15.46 0.17 10.11
N VAL A 268 -15.44 1.44 9.71
CA VAL A 268 -16.57 2.36 9.88
C VAL A 268 -16.98 2.87 8.49
N GLN A 269 -18.26 2.75 8.15
CA GLN A 269 -18.78 3.28 6.90
C GLN A 269 -18.79 4.81 6.95
N VAL A 270 -18.67 5.46 5.78
CA VAL A 270 -18.63 6.94 5.71
C VAL A 270 -19.86 7.58 6.36
N LYS A 271 -21.05 7.00 6.14
CA LYS A 271 -22.30 7.45 6.78
C LYS A 271 -22.30 7.38 8.31
N ASP A 272 -21.45 6.54 8.89
CA ASP A 272 -21.35 6.32 10.33
C ASP A 272 -20.28 7.19 11.00
N ILE A 273 -19.64 8.12 10.27
CA ILE A 273 -18.69 9.09 10.83
C ILE A 273 -19.25 9.81 12.08
N PRO A 274 -20.50 10.30 12.10
CA PRO A 274 -21.07 10.92 13.32
C PRO A 274 -21.17 9.97 14.52
N ASN A 275 -21.16 8.65 14.29
CA ASN A 275 -21.32 7.62 15.31
C ASN A 275 -19.99 6.96 15.75
N ILE A 276 -18.84 7.43 15.25
CA ILE A 276 -17.53 6.79 15.52
C ILE A 276 -17.30 6.58 17.02
N LYS A 277 -17.49 7.60 17.87
CA LYS A 277 -17.27 7.46 19.32
C LYS A 277 -18.13 6.33 19.91
N LYS A 278 -19.41 6.25 19.54
CA LYS A 278 -20.32 5.19 19.98
C LYS A 278 -19.84 3.80 19.54
N ILE A 279 -19.41 3.66 18.28
CA ILE A 279 -18.87 2.41 17.73
C ILE A 279 -17.62 1.97 18.51
N LEU A 280 -16.67 2.88 18.72
CA LEU A 280 -15.41 2.58 19.39
C LEU A 280 -15.61 2.27 20.89
N MET A 281 -16.52 2.97 21.57
CA MET A 281 -16.88 2.68 22.96
C MET A 281 -17.65 1.36 23.10
N GLY A 282 -18.33 0.90 22.04
CA GLY A 282 -18.97 -0.42 22.01
C GLY A 282 -17.98 -1.59 21.99
N VAL A 283 -16.70 -1.35 21.68
CA VAL A 283 -15.66 -2.37 21.75
C VAL A 283 -15.30 -2.64 23.20
N SER A 284 -15.75 -3.78 23.73
CA SER A 284 -15.44 -4.20 25.10
C SER A 284 -13.94 -4.24 25.37
N GLN A 285 -13.54 -4.04 26.63
CA GLN A 285 -12.12 -4.07 27.01
C GLN A 285 -11.44 -5.40 26.65
N ASN A 286 -12.14 -6.53 26.79
CA ASN A 286 -11.63 -7.84 26.41
C ASN A 286 -11.40 -7.98 24.90
N GLN A 287 -12.31 -7.42 24.09
CA GLN A 287 -12.15 -7.39 22.64
C GLN A 287 -10.99 -6.48 22.24
N TYR A 288 -10.90 -5.28 22.82
CA TYR A 288 -9.80 -4.34 22.61
C TYR A 288 -8.43 -5.00 22.89
N LEU A 289 -8.26 -5.66 24.04
CA LEU A 289 -7.03 -6.37 24.40
C LEU A 289 -6.72 -7.54 23.45
N ARG A 290 -7.74 -8.21 22.91
CA ARG A 290 -7.57 -9.28 21.92
C ARG A 290 -7.11 -8.71 20.58
N MET A 291 -7.71 -7.61 20.12
CA MET A 291 -7.33 -6.92 18.90
C MET A 291 -5.89 -6.39 18.99
N HIS A 292 -5.52 -5.73 20.09
CA HIS A 292 -4.17 -5.24 20.32
C HIS A 292 -3.11 -6.36 20.27
N ARG A 293 -3.36 -7.51 20.92
CA ARG A 293 -2.44 -8.67 20.86
C ARG A 293 -2.28 -9.22 19.44
N ARG A 294 -3.35 -9.22 18.65
CA ARG A 294 -3.32 -9.66 17.24
C ARG A 294 -2.61 -8.65 16.35
N LEU A 295 -2.87 -7.36 16.55
CA LEU A 295 -2.20 -6.25 15.87
C LEU A 295 -0.67 -6.36 16.02
N LYS A 296 -0.20 -6.57 17.25
CA LYS A 296 1.23 -6.77 17.53
C LYS A 296 1.83 -7.98 16.81
N ARG A 297 1.08 -9.06 16.62
CA ARG A 297 1.55 -10.23 15.85
C ARG A 297 1.64 -9.96 14.36
N VAL A 298 0.71 -9.18 13.81
CA VAL A 298 0.70 -8.88 12.36
C VAL A 298 1.69 -7.80 11.96
N GLN A 299 2.16 -6.96 12.90
CA GLN A 299 3.16 -5.90 12.65
C GLN A 299 4.34 -6.35 11.79
N ARG A 300 4.88 -7.55 12.04
CA ARG A 300 6.02 -8.11 11.29
C ARG A 300 5.80 -8.15 9.77
N HIS A 301 4.54 -8.29 9.33
CA HIS A 301 4.16 -8.38 7.92
C HIS A 301 4.19 -7.04 7.19
N PHE A 302 4.35 -5.94 7.93
CA PHE A 302 4.40 -4.59 7.38
C PHE A 302 5.80 -3.98 7.51
N VAL A 303 6.74 -4.66 8.18
CA VAL A 303 8.08 -4.16 8.43
C VAL A 303 9.01 -4.48 7.26
N MET A 304 9.85 -3.51 6.90
CA MET A 304 10.97 -3.67 5.96
C MET A 304 12.23 -3.12 6.63
N ASP A 305 13.06 -4.01 7.16
CA ASP A 305 14.25 -3.63 7.92
C ASP A 305 15.46 -4.48 7.53
N GLY A 306 16.38 -3.84 6.80
CA GLY A 306 17.55 -4.49 6.22
C GLY A 306 17.18 -5.45 5.08
N ALA A 307 17.85 -6.61 5.05
CA ALA A 307 17.59 -7.64 4.05
C ALA A 307 16.22 -8.31 4.29
N PRO A 308 15.51 -8.72 3.22
CA PRO A 308 14.24 -9.42 3.32
C PRO A 308 14.28 -10.63 4.25
N LYS A 309 13.30 -10.72 5.15
CA LYS A 309 13.12 -11.82 6.11
C LYS A 309 11.79 -12.49 5.87
N ARG A 310 11.74 -13.81 6.07
CA ARG A 310 10.48 -14.56 5.93
C ARG A 310 9.34 -13.91 6.70
N PHE A 311 8.20 -13.75 6.03
CA PHE A 311 6.98 -13.09 6.53
C PHE A 311 7.03 -11.56 6.66
N ASP A 312 8.09 -10.89 6.22
CA ASP A 312 8.13 -9.43 6.12
C ASP A 312 7.31 -8.90 4.93
N ILE A 313 7.22 -7.58 4.78
CA ILE A 313 6.44 -6.98 3.68
C ILE A 313 6.88 -7.46 2.30
N PHE A 314 8.19 -7.62 2.04
CA PHE A 314 8.68 -8.09 0.75
C PHE A 314 8.15 -9.49 0.45
N HIS A 315 8.30 -10.44 1.37
CA HIS A 315 7.81 -11.80 1.21
C HIS A 315 6.29 -11.87 1.12
N MET A 316 5.58 -11.01 1.85
CA MET A 316 4.11 -10.96 1.82
C MET A 316 3.61 -10.43 0.48
N VAL A 317 4.27 -9.43 -0.12
CA VAL A 317 3.95 -8.93 -1.47
C VAL A 317 4.24 -10.01 -2.52
N VAL A 318 5.42 -10.62 -2.49
CA VAL A 318 5.79 -11.74 -3.39
C VAL A 318 4.79 -12.89 -3.27
N HIS A 319 4.37 -13.23 -2.05
CA HIS A 319 3.35 -14.25 -1.82
C HIS A 319 1.99 -13.87 -2.42
N SER A 320 1.56 -12.62 -2.28
CA SER A 320 0.32 -12.16 -2.92
C SER A 320 0.40 -12.20 -4.45
N ILE A 321 1.53 -11.83 -5.06
CA ILE A 321 1.74 -11.97 -6.51
C ILE A 321 1.66 -13.45 -6.92
N TRP A 322 2.30 -14.34 -6.16
CA TRP A 322 2.23 -15.79 -6.37
C TRP A 322 0.77 -16.29 -6.38
N LEU A 323 -0.06 -15.87 -5.43
CA LEU A 323 -1.47 -16.25 -5.40
C LEU A 323 -2.23 -15.78 -6.65
N ARG A 324 -1.95 -14.57 -7.15
CA ARG A 324 -2.59 -14.06 -8.38
C ARG A 324 -2.12 -14.82 -9.62
N ARG A 325 -0.84 -15.21 -9.68
CA ARG A 325 -0.32 -16.06 -10.76
C ARG A 325 -1.01 -17.42 -10.80
N LEU A 326 -1.32 -18.01 -9.65
CA LEU A 326 -2.03 -19.29 -9.56
C LEU A 326 -3.50 -19.21 -10.01
N ASN A 327 -4.11 -18.02 -9.96
CA ASN A 327 -5.48 -17.82 -10.45
C ASN A 327 -5.60 -17.86 -11.98
N VAL A 328 -4.48 -17.85 -12.70
CA VAL A 328 -4.46 -17.77 -14.15
C VAL A 328 -3.82 -19.01 -14.76
N ARG A 329 -4.52 -19.64 -15.71
CA ARG A 329 -3.94 -20.68 -16.57
C ARG A 329 -3.32 -20.00 -17.78
N VAL A 330 -1.99 -20.10 -17.89
CA VAL A 330 -1.23 -19.73 -19.08
C VAL A 330 -0.87 -21.03 -19.77
N GLN A 331 -1.26 -21.16 -21.04
CA GLN A 331 -0.78 -22.27 -21.88
C GLN A 331 0.56 -21.80 -22.46
N HIS A 332 1.65 -22.42 -22.03
CA HIS A 332 2.97 -22.22 -22.61
C HIS A 332 3.16 -23.17 -23.79
#